data_AF-A0A942G322-F1
#
_entry.id   AF-A0A942G322-F1
#
_cell.length_a   1.000
_cell.length_b   1.000
_cell.length_c   1.000
_cell.angle_alpha   90.00
_cell.angle_beta   90.00
_cell.angle_gamma   90.00
#
_symmetry.space_group_name_H-M   'P 1'
#
loop_
_entity.id
_entity.type
_entity.pdbx_description
1 polymer ?
#
loop_
_entity_poly.entity_id
_entity_poly.type
_entity_poly.pdbx_seq_one_letter_code
_entity_poly.pdbx_strand_id
1 'polypeptide(L)'
;MPRRFNVGFTLIELVAVLAIVLLIGAMILPRMSHLIVSYTLDSAARRYLIDAQAIRQRAVVTGRVLRIEYISSVPALIRVLDGTTELTEFSRTLPQGLTLEPLTHSTKWVQFDPRGEATWESGAPTYTIIIRASNNQRMELIFHRAGRIMLLVVP
;
A
#
# COMPACT_ATOMS: atom_id res chain seq x y z
N MET A 1 -31.71 -58.23 -17.17
CA MET A 1 -30.62 -57.82 -16.24
C MET A 1 -29.88 -56.63 -16.85
N PRO A 2 -29.84 -55.44 -16.22
CA PRO A 2 -29.10 -54.31 -16.77
C PRO A 2 -27.60 -54.48 -16.47
N ARG A 3 -26.77 -54.46 -17.51
CA ARG A 3 -25.31 -54.40 -17.39
C ARG A 3 -24.93 -53.05 -16.78
N ARG A 4 -24.47 -53.04 -15.54
CA ARG A 4 -23.75 -51.88 -14.97
C ARG A 4 -22.39 -51.81 -15.66
N PHE A 5 -22.21 -50.83 -16.55
CA PHE A 5 -20.89 -50.47 -17.03
C PHE A 5 -20.14 -49.78 -15.88
N ASN A 6 -19.23 -50.50 -15.23
CA ASN A 6 -18.22 -49.88 -14.38
C ASN A 6 -17.23 -49.20 -15.31
N VAL A 7 -17.49 -47.94 -15.66
CA VAL A 7 -16.58 -47.12 -16.45
C VAL A 7 -15.47 -46.65 -15.52
N GLY A 8 -14.41 -47.45 -15.39
CA GLY A 8 -13.20 -47.06 -14.69
C GLY A 8 -12.44 -46.02 -15.50
N PHE A 9 -11.98 -44.95 -14.85
CA PHE A 9 -11.12 -43.93 -15.46
C PHE A 9 -9.85 -44.60 -15.99
N THR A 10 -9.49 -44.35 -17.25
CA THR A 10 -8.26 -44.95 -17.80
C THR A 10 -7.03 -44.16 -17.33
N LEU A 11 -5.87 -44.82 -17.20
CA LEU A 11 -4.63 -44.16 -16.78
C LEU A 11 -4.26 -43.01 -17.74
N ILE A 12 -4.49 -43.22 -19.04
CA ILE A 12 -4.26 -42.20 -20.07
C ILE A 12 -5.18 -40.98 -19.90
N GLU A 13 -6.44 -41.19 -19.52
CA GLU A 13 -7.39 -40.11 -19.25
C GLU A 13 -6.97 -39.30 -18.03
N LEU A 14 -6.48 -39.96 -16.97
CA LEU A 14 -5.94 -39.28 -15.80
C LEU A 14 -4.69 -38.44 -16.13
N VAL A 15 -3.79 -38.97 -16.95
CA VAL A 15 -2.60 -38.23 -17.42
C VAL A 15 -2.99 -37.05 -18.31
N ALA A 16 -3.98 -37.23 -19.19
CA ALA A 16 -4.49 -36.15 -20.04
C ALA A 16 -5.13 -35.01 -19.22
N VAL A 17 -5.92 -35.34 -18.20
CA VAL A 17 -6.51 -34.35 -17.28
C VAL A 17 -5.42 -33.61 -16.50
N LEU A 18 -4.42 -34.32 -15.97
CA LEU A 18 -3.29 -33.68 -15.27
C LEU A 18 -2.51 -32.73 -16.20
N ALA A 19 -2.26 -33.13 -17.44
CA ALA A 19 -1.58 -32.28 -18.41
C ALA A 19 -2.37 -30.98 -18.70
N ILE A 20 -3.70 -31.09 -18.83
CA ILE A 20 -4.57 -29.92 -19.02
C ILE A 20 -4.55 -29.03 -17.77
N VAL A 21 -4.66 -29.59 -16.57
CA VAL A 21 -4.62 -28.82 -15.31
C VAL A 21 -3.28 -28.09 -15.14
N LEU A 22 -2.15 -28.75 -15.44
CA LEU A 22 -0.83 -28.12 -15.39
C LEU A 22 -0.68 -26.99 -16.40
N LEU A 23 -1.19 -27.18 -17.62
CA LEU A 23 -1.17 -26.16 -18.67
C LEU A 23 -2.00 -24.93 -18.27
N ILE A 24 -3.20 -25.14 -17.74
CA ILE A 24 -4.05 -24.07 -17.21
C ILE A 24 -3.37 -23.38 -16.02
N GLY A 25 -2.82 -24.15 -15.08
CA GLY A 25 -2.11 -23.64 -13.91
C GLY A 25 -0.91 -22.73 -14.29
N ALA A 26 -0.11 -23.15 -15.27
CA ALA A 26 1.03 -22.38 -15.77
C ALA A 26 0.61 -21.02 -16.36
N MET A 27 -0.59 -20.92 -16.94
CA MET A 27 -1.12 -19.66 -17.48
C MET A 27 -1.70 -18.73 -16.40
N ILE A 28 -2.31 -19.30 -15.35
CA ILE A 28 -3.02 -18.52 -14.32
C ILE A 28 -2.05 -17.93 -13.29
N LEU A 29 -1.05 -18.70 -12.85
CA LEU A 29 -0.12 -18.29 -11.79
C LEU A 29 0.54 -16.91 -12.00
N PRO A 30 1.14 -16.59 -13.16
CA PRO A 30 1.76 -15.27 -13.36
C PRO A 30 0.73 -14.14 -13.37
N ARG A 31 -0.50 -14.38 -13.82
CA ARG A 31 -1.54 -13.35 -13.82
C ARG A 31 -2.06 -13.03 -12.43
N MET A 32 -2.18 -14.05 -11.58
CA MET A 32 -2.66 -13.87 -10.20
C MET A 32 -1.69 -13.03 -9.36
N SER A 33 -0.37 -13.23 -9.49
CA SER A 33 0.61 -12.45 -8.74
C SER A 33 0.53 -10.95 -9.07
N HIS A 34 0.40 -10.60 -10.36
CA HIS A 34 0.21 -9.21 -10.79
C HIS A 34 -1.07 -8.57 -10.23
N LEU A 35 -2.18 -9.31 -10.23
CA LEU A 35 -3.45 -8.82 -9.70
C LEU A 35 -3.34 -8.55 -8.19
N ILE A 36 -2.81 -9.51 -7.43
CA ILE A 36 -2.66 -9.36 -5.97
C ILE A 36 -1.85 -8.11 -5.64
N VAL A 37 -0.71 -7.89 -6.31
CA VAL A 37 0.15 -6.71 -6.08
C VAL A 37 -0.58 -5.39 -6.40
N SER A 38 -1.40 -5.37 -7.45
CA SER A 38 -2.17 -4.17 -7.82
C SER A 38 -3.24 -3.85 -6.77
N TYR A 39 -3.94 -4.87 -6.28
CA TYR A 39 -4.94 -4.73 -5.21
C TYR A 39 -4.30 -4.33 -3.87
N THR A 40 -3.12 -4.88 -3.54
CA THR A 40 -2.40 -4.48 -2.31
C THR A 40 -1.92 -3.04 -2.40
N LEU A 41 -1.47 -2.57 -3.58
CA LEU A 41 -1.11 -1.17 -3.79
C LEU A 41 -2.30 -0.23 -3.57
N ASP A 42 -3.43 -0.45 -4.23
CA ASP A 42 -4.62 0.42 -4.12
C ASP A 42 -5.16 0.44 -2.68
N SER A 43 -5.29 -0.74 -2.06
CA SER A 43 -5.77 -0.84 -0.67
C SER A 43 -4.82 -0.16 0.33
N ALA A 44 -3.51 -0.32 0.17
CA ALA A 44 -2.52 0.34 1.01
C ALA A 44 -2.56 1.86 0.83
N ALA A 45 -2.59 2.34 -0.41
CA ALA A 45 -2.59 3.76 -0.72
C ALA A 45 -3.86 4.48 -0.22
N ARG A 46 -5.04 3.87 -0.40
CA ARG A 46 -6.30 4.39 0.17
C ARG A 46 -6.26 4.42 1.68
N ARG A 47 -5.71 3.38 2.31
CA ARG A 47 -5.57 3.33 3.76
C ARG A 47 -4.65 4.44 4.27
N TYR A 48 -3.55 4.71 3.59
CA TYR A 48 -2.67 5.82 3.95
C TYR A 48 -3.33 7.18 3.76
N LEU A 49 -4.15 7.36 2.73
CA LEU A 49 -4.96 8.57 2.57
C LEU A 49 -5.91 8.77 3.77
N ILE A 50 -6.62 7.71 4.17
CA ILE A 50 -7.55 7.74 5.31
C ILE A 50 -6.79 8.04 6.61
N ASP A 51 -5.68 7.35 6.86
CA ASP A 51 -4.86 7.53 8.06
C ASP A 51 -4.35 8.99 8.11
N ALA A 52 -3.84 9.54 7.01
CA ALA A 52 -3.37 10.92 6.94
C ALA A 52 -4.48 11.96 7.16
N GLN A 53 -5.68 11.72 6.61
CA GLN A 53 -6.86 12.57 6.87
C GLN A 53 -7.28 12.51 8.34
N ALA A 54 -7.27 11.32 8.94
CA ALA A 54 -7.61 11.13 10.34
C ALA A 54 -6.62 11.85 11.26
N ILE A 55 -5.31 11.79 10.95
CA ILE A 55 -4.27 12.48 11.71
C ILE A 55 -4.45 13.99 11.62
N ARG A 56 -4.72 14.54 10.42
CA ARG A 56 -5.04 15.96 10.27
C ARG A 56 -6.24 16.36 11.12
N GLN A 57 -7.34 15.59 11.06
CA GLN A 57 -8.54 15.87 11.86
C GLN A 57 -8.24 15.83 13.36
N ARG A 58 -7.43 14.85 13.81
CA ARG A 58 -6.99 14.77 15.21
C ARG A 58 -6.17 15.99 15.62
N ALA A 59 -5.22 16.44 14.79
CA ALA A 59 -4.43 17.64 15.09
C ALA A 59 -5.34 18.86 15.33
N VAL A 60 -6.38 19.01 14.52
CA VAL A 60 -7.38 20.07 14.67
C VAL A 60 -8.20 19.91 15.95
N VAL A 61 -8.71 18.71 16.23
CA VAL A 61 -9.57 18.45 17.40
C VAL A 61 -8.81 18.52 18.72
N THR A 62 -7.59 18.00 18.78
CA THR A 62 -6.78 17.98 20.01
C THR A 62 -6.06 19.30 20.25
N GLY A 63 -6.01 20.17 19.24
CA GLY A 63 -5.25 21.42 19.31
C GLY A 63 -3.73 21.18 19.34
N ARG A 64 -3.26 19.99 18.93
CA ARG A 64 -1.84 19.60 18.97
C ARG A 64 -1.27 19.43 17.57
N VAL A 65 0.04 19.59 17.50
CA VAL A 65 0.80 19.30 16.28
C VAL A 65 1.01 17.79 16.18
N LEU A 66 0.64 17.18 15.06
CA LEU A 66 0.88 15.76 14.81
C LEU A 66 1.77 15.59 13.58
N ARG A 67 2.79 14.74 13.68
CA ARG A 67 3.76 14.47 12.61
C ARG A 67 3.64 13.04 12.11
N ILE A 68 3.60 12.86 10.81
CA ILE A 68 3.73 11.59 10.10
C ILE A 68 5.16 11.47 9.63
N GLU A 69 5.88 10.43 10.06
CA GLU A 69 7.21 10.08 9.59
C GLU A 69 7.16 8.86 8.68
N TYR A 70 7.85 8.96 7.55
CA TYR A 70 8.05 7.92 6.55
C TYR A 70 9.51 7.50 6.64
N ILE A 71 9.72 6.31 7.20
CA ILE A 71 11.05 5.75 7.43
C ILE A 71 11.33 4.72 6.35
N SER A 72 12.43 4.95 5.65
CA SER A 72 12.96 4.10 4.59
C SER A 72 13.64 2.84 5.15
N SER A 73 12.92 2.06 5.96
CA SER A 73 13.39 0.74 6.40
C SER A 73 12.86 -0.36 5.48
N VAL A 74 13.42 -1.56 5.58
CA VAL A 74 12.83 -2.77 4.98
C VAL A 74 12.32 -3.63 6.13
N PRO A 75 11.00 -3.72 6.37
CA PRO A 75 9.91 -3.05 5.65
C PRO A 75 9.75 -1.56 6.04
N ALA A 76 9.19 -0.74 5.14
CA ALA A 76 9.05 0.70 5.37
C ALA A 76 8.03 0.96 6.50
N LEU A 77 8.34 1.93 7.36
CA LEU A 77 7.56 2.23 8.56
C LEU A 77 6.96 3.62 8.47
N ILE A 78 5.68 3.73 8.85
CA ILE A 78 5.01 5.00 9.07
C ILE A 78 4.75 5.17 10.54
N ARG A 79 5.28 6.25 11.13
CA ARG A 79 5.06 6.60 12.53
C ARG A 79 4.26 7.87 12.64
N VAL A 80 3.41 7.95 13.65
CA VAL A 80 2.76 9.20 14.04
C VAL A 80 3.29 9.63 15.38
N LEU A 81 3.73 10.87 15.46
CA LEU A 81 4.35 11.48 16.63
C LEU A 81 3.53 12.69 17.04
N ASP A 82 3.39 12.88 18.35
CA ASP A 82 3.03 14.20 18.87
C ASP A 82 4.23 15.12 18.64
N GLY A 83 4.06 16.13 17.78
CA GLY A 83 5.13 17.04 17.37
C GLY A 83 5.73 17.87 18.51
N THR A 84 5.13 17.80 19.71
CA THR A 84 5.64 18.45 20.93
C THR A 84 6.44 17.53 21.84
N THR A 85 6.17 16.22 21.82
CA THR A 85 6.76 15.26 22.78
C THR A 85 7.53 14.12 22.11
N GLU A 86 7.46 14.01 20.78
CA GLU A 86 8.03 12.92 19.97
C GLU A 86 7.57 11.52 20.42
N LEU A 87 6.44 11.44 21.13
CA LEU A 87 5.85 10.17 21.51
C LEU A 87 5.20 9.52 20.30
N THR A 88 5.62 8.29 20.00
CA THR A 88 5.02 7.51 18.91
C THR A 88 3.62 7.05 19.32
N GLU A 89 2.59 7.61 18.68
CA GLU A 89 1.20 7.20 18.90
C GLU A 89 0.90 5.85 18.25
N PHE A 90 1.36 5.65 17.01
CA PHE A 90 1.26 4.37 16.33
C PHE A 90 2.35 4.22 15.26
N SER A 91 2.63 2.96 14.92
CA SER A 91 3.52 2.60 13.82
C SER A 91 2.83 1.58 12.91
N ARG A 92 2.98 1.73 11.59
CA ARG A 92 2.49 0.78 10.60
C ARG A 92 3.57 0.41 9.61
N THR A 93 3.61 -0.87 9.28
CA THR A 93 4.53 -1.43 8.29
C THR A 93 3.87 -1.50 6.92
N LEU A 94 4.61 -1.18 5.86
CA LEU A 94 4.16 -1.40 4.49
C LEU A 94 3.97 -2.90 4.19
N PRO A 95 2.89 -3.29 3.50
CA PRO A 95 2.75 -4.64 2.95
C PRO A 95 3.93 -5.07 2.09
N GLN A 96 4.19 -6.38 2.02
CA GLN A 96 5.24 -6.92 1.15
C GLN A 96 4.99 -6.54 -0.32
N GLY A 97 6.07 -6.29 -1.06
CA GLY A 97 6.01 -5.91 -2.47
C GLY A 97 5.73 -4.42 -2.71
N LEU A 98 5.62 -3.59 -1.65
CA LEU A 98 5.48 -2.14 -1.74
C LEU A 98 6.71 -1.42 -1.17
N THR A 99 7.09 -0.33 -1.82
CA THR A 99 8.18 0.58 -1.40
C THR A 99 7.68 2.03 -1.40
N LEU A 100 8.40 2.91 -0.69
CA LEU A 100 8.14 4.34 -0.67
C LEU A 100 9.26 5.09 -1.41
N GLU A 101 8.92 6.15 -2.14
CA GLU A 101 9.84 7.07 -2.81
C GLU A 101 9.42 8.54 -2.58
N PRO A 102 10.36 9.51 -2.57
CA PRO A 102 11.81 9.34 -2.63
C PRO A 102 12.38 9.10 -1.23
N LEU A 103 12.82 7.87 -0.96
CA LEU A 103 13.33 7.47 0.34
C LEU A 103 14.76 6.93 0.18
N THR A 104 15.69 7.80 -0.19
CA THR A 104 17.13 7.53 -0.04
C THR A 104 17.48 7.68 1.44
N HIS A 105 17.51 6.56 2.18
CA HIS A 105 18.08 6.40 3.53
C HIS A 105 17.85 7.59 4.48
N SER A 106 16.63 8.15 4.51
CA SER A 106 16.30 9.29 5.35
C SER A 106 14.85 9.21 5.80
N THR A 107 14.60 9.63 7.04
CA THR A 107 13.24 9.85 7.55
C THR A 107 12.69 11.10 6.86
N LYS A 108 11.60 10.95 6.12
CA LYS A 108 10.82 12.08 5.62
C LYS A 108 9.59 12.28 6.48
N TRP A 109 9.07 13.50 6.54
CA TRP A 109 7.93 13.77 7.40
C TRP A 109 6.97 14.82 6.83
N VAL A 110 5.72 14.68 7.23
CA VAL A 110 4.64 15.67 7.03
C VAL A 110 4.01 15.93 8.38
N GLN A 111 3.88 17.20 8.75
CA GLN A 111 3.35 17.62 10.03
C GLN A 111 2.06 18.41 9.81
N PHE A 112 1.04 18.12 10.61
CA PHE A 112 -0.20 18.88 10.66
C PHE A 112 -0.24 19.74 11.91
N ASP A 113 -0.60 21.01 11.73
CA ASP A 113 -0.81 21.93 12.83
C ASP A 113 -2.27 21.89 13.34
N PRO A 114 -2.58 22.56 14.47
CA PRO A 114 -3.95 22.66 14.98
C PRO A 114 -4.96 23.35 14.06
N ARG A 115 -4.50 24.04 13.00
CA ARG A 115 -5.36 24.66 11.98
C ARG A 115 -5.61 23.69 10.81
N GLY A 116 -4.96 22.53 10.84
CA GLY A 116 -5.02 21.50 9.82
C GLY A 116 -4.17 21.81 8.60
N GLU A 117 -3.27 22.81 8.66
CA GLU A 117 -2.26 23.05 7.63
C GLU A 117 -1.16 22.01 7.70
N ALA A 118 -0.55 21.71 6.56
CA ALA A 118 0.52 20.73 6.43
C ALA A 118 1.87 21.43 6.20
N THR A 119 2.90 20.99 6.89
CA THR A 119 4.30 21.42 6.70
C THR A 119 5.23 20.22 6.54
N TRP A 120 6.36 20.42 5.89
CA TRP A 120 7.36 19.39 5.61
C TRP A 120 8.72 20.05 5.38
N GLU A 121 9.78 19.24 5.38
CA GLU A 121 11.19 19.66 5.36
C GLU A 121 11.53 20.68 4.25
N SER A 122 11.02 20.48 3.03
CA SER A 122 11.36 21.32 1.87
C SER A 122 10.65 22.67 1.83
N GLY A 123 9.51 22.84 2.52
CA GLY A 123 8.69 24.06 2.44
C GLY A 123 8.07 24.37 1.06
N ALA A 124 8.14 23.44 0.10
CA ALA A 124 7.45 23.53 -1.20
C ALA A 124 5.92 23.76 -1.05
N PRO A 125 5.18 24.12 -2.11
CA PRO A 125 3.72 24.24 -2.04
C PRO A 125 3.00 22.88 -1.92
N THR A 126 3.61 21.84 -2.48
CA THR A 126 3.15 20.44 -2.40
C THR A 126 4.27 19.49 -2.01
N TYR A 127 3.92 18.42 -1.31
CA TYR A 127 4.80 17.31 -1.01
C TYR A 127 4.19 16.01 -1.53
N THR A 128 4.99 15.21 -2.22
CA THR A 128 4.52 13.96 -2.84
C THR A 128 5.27 12.78 -2.26
N ILE A 129 4.52 11.76 -1.88
CA ILE A 129 5.02 10.46 -1.48
C ILE A 129 4.53 9.45 -2.49
N ILE A 130 5.46 8.72 -3.08
CA ILE A 130 5.16 7.71 -4.08
C ILE A 130 5.17 6.37 -3.35
N ILE A 131 4.06 5.63 -3.46
CA ILE A 131 3.98 4.23 -3.07
C ILE A 131 4.16 3.44 -4.36
N ARG A 132 5.28 2.71 -4.47
CA ARG A 132 5.61 1.91 -5.65
C ARG A 132 5.40 0.44 -5.33
N ALA A 133 4.81 -0.29 -6.27
CA ALA A 133 4.70 -1.73 -6.23
C ALA A 133 5.82 -2.42 -7.04
N SER A 134 6.09 -3.68 -6.73
CA SER A 134 7.11 -4.49 -7.42
C SER A 134 6.84 -4.69 -8.91
N ASN A 135 5.58 -4.59 -9.34
CA ASN A 135 5.15 -4.61 -10.74
C ASN A 135 5.32 -3.25 -11.46
N ASN A 136 6.02 -2.31 -10.83
CA ASN A 136 6.28 -0.94 -11.29
C ASN A 136 5.07 0.01 -11.36
N GLN A 137 3.88 -0.45 -10.96
CA GLN A 137 2.75 0.46 -10.71
C GLN A 137 3.07 1.37 -9.52
N ARG A 138 2.54 2.58 -9.53
CA ARG A 138 2.73 3.52 -8.44
C ARG A 138 1.49 4.37 -8.18
N MET A 139 1.35 4.76 -6.93
CA MET A 139 0.36 5.75 -6.51
C MET A 139 1.06 6.88 -5.80
N GLU A 140 0.56 8.10 -6.02
CA GLU A 140 1.15 9.31 -5.46
C GLU A 140 0.19 9.89 -4.43
N LEU A 141 0.66 10.00 -3.19
CA LEU A 141 -0.02 10.71 -2.13
C LEU A 141 0.53 12.13 -2.07
N ILE A 142 -0.31 13.10 -2.42
CA ILE A 142 0.05 14.51 -2.56
C ILE A 142 -0.55 15.30 -1.40
N PHE A 143 0.32 15.98 -0.67
CA PHE A 143 -0.01 16.88 0.42
C PHE A 143 0.10 18.32 -0.06
N HIS A 144 -0.91 19.12 0.21
CA HIS A 144 -0.90 20.56 -0.01
C HIS A 144 -0.74 21.30 1.32
N ARG A 145 -0.07 22.44 1.32
CA ARG A 145 0.18 23.24 2.53
C ARG A 145 -1.10 23.62 3.29
N ALA A 146 -2.19 23.86 2.56
CA ALA A 146 -3.52 24.12 3.13
C ALA A 146 -4.20 22.88 3.80
N GLY A 147 -3.50 21.76 3.97
CA GLY A 147 -4.04 20.55 4.60
C GLY A 147 -4.82 19.61 3.67
N ARG A 148 -4.91 19.94 2.38
CA ARG A 148 -5.58 19.07 1.40
C ARG A 148 -4.67 17.87 1.08
N ILE A 149 -5.23 16.67 1.10
CA ILE A 149 -4.54 15.42 0.82
C ILE A 149 -5.23 14.75 -0.36
N MET A 150 -4.47 14.39 -1.39
CA MET A 150 -4.97 13.80 -2.63
C MET A 150 -4.23 12.50 -2.93
N LEU A 151 -4.92 11.54 -3.50
CA LEU A 151 -4.34 10.31 -4.02
C LEU A 151 -4.47 10.32 -5.55
N LEU A 152 -3.35 10.20 -6.25
CA LEU A 152 -3.28 10.11 -7.71
C LEU A 152 -2.81 8.72 -8.10
N VAL A 153 -3.57 8.10 -9.01
CA VAL A 153 -3.18 6.83 -9.64
C VAL A 153 -2.32 7.17 -10.85
N VAL A 154 -1.10 6.62 -10.91
CA VAL A 154 -0.22 6.78 -12.07
C VAL A 154 -0.10 5.43 -12.78
N PRO A 155 -0.50 5.35 -14.06
CA PRO A 155 -0.44 4.11 -14.82
C PRO A 155 1.00 3.64 -15.07
#